data_AF-A0A504LLS3-F1
#
_entry.id   AF-A0A504LLS3-F1
#
_cell.length_a   1.000
_cell.length_b   1.000
_cell.length_c   1.000
_cell.angle_alpha   90.00
_cell.angle_beta   90.00
_cell.angle_gamma   90.00
#
_symmetry.space_group_name_H-M   'P 1'
#
loop_
_entity.id
_entity.type
_entity.pdbx_description
1 polymer ?
#
loop_
_entity_poly.entity_id
_entity_poly.type
_entity_poly.pdbx_seq_one_letter_code
_entity_poly.pdbx_strand_id
1 'polypeptide(L)' 'MDNIVRLDSRQETSLQAIADRFIARHKGDAVKALKEMIVLNGYLQEQLDALAAPKGGKVSNAG' A
#
# COMPACT_ATOMS: atom_id res chain seq x y z
N MET A 1 3.46 7.36 -11.36
CA MET A 1 2.34 7.18 -10.41
C MET A 1 1.09 6.95 -11.24
N ASP A 2 1.12 5.95 -12.13
CA ASP A 2 0.42 6.06 -13.42
C ASP A 2 -0.80 5.13 -13.55
N ASN A 3 -1.17 4.44 -12.48
CA ASN A 3 -2.32 3.54 -12.45
C ASN A 3 -3.30 4.02 -11.39
N ILE A 4 -4.05 5.09 -11.68
CA ILE A 4 -5.26 5.39 -10.90
C ILE A 4 -6.26 4.27 -11.23
N VAL A 5 -6.42 3.33 -10.30
CA VAL A 5 -7.38 2.23 -10.43
C VAL A 5 -8.79 2.83 -10.42
N ARG A 6 -9.50 2.70 -11.53
CA ARG A 6 -10.94 2.99 -11.59
C ARG A 6 -11.70 1.76 -11.08
N LEU A 7 -12.57 1.99 -10.11
CA LEU A 7 -13.44 0.97 -9.56
C LEU A 7 -14.84 1.08 -10.17
N ASP A 8 -15.49 -0.06 -10.37
CA ASP A 8 -16.93 -0.08 -10.63
C ASP A 8 -17.72 0.11 -9.31
N SER A 9 -19.02 0.38 -9.41
CA SER A 9 -19.85 0.67 -8.23
C SER A 9 -19.90 -0.48 -7.21
N ARG A 10 -19.75 -1.73 -7.65
CA ARG A 10 -19.72 -2.89 -6.75
C ARG A 10 -18.39 -2.97 -6.01
N GLN A 11 -17.29 -2.69 -6.69
CA GLN A 11 -15.96 -2.59 -6.11
C GLN A 11 -15.88 -1.42 -5.13
N GLU A 12 -16.44 -0.26 -5.46
CA GLU A 12 -16.53 0.89 -4.57
C GLU A 12 -17.30 0.56 -3.30
N THR A 13 -18.47 -0.08 -3.42
CA THR A 13 -19.28 -0.51 -2.26
C THR A 13 -18.51 -1.48 -1.37
N SER A 14 -17.79 -2.42 -1.98
CA SER A 14 -16.99 -3.40 -1.25
C SER A 14 -15.81 -2.73 -0.52
N LEU A 15 -15.14 -1.79 -1.17
CA LEU A 15 -14.05 -1.01 -0.59
C LEU A 15 -14.54 -0.12 0.56
N GLN A 16 -15.71 0.51 0.40
CA GLN A 16 -16.34 1.31 1.45
C GLN A 16 -16.61 0.47 2.70
N ALA A 17 -17.17 -0.73 2.55
CA ALA A 17 -17.45 -1.62 3.69
C ALA A 17 -16.17 -2.09 4.42
N ILE A 18 -15.03 -2.12 3.73
CA ILE A 18 -13.72 -2.41 4.33
C ILE A 18 -13.19 -1.16 5.05
N ALA A 19 -13.28 0.01 4.40
CA ALA A 19 -12.88 1.29 4.98
C ALA A 19 -13.64 1.58 6.27
N ASP A 20 -14.97 1.40 6.29
CA ASP A 20 -15.81 1.61 7.47
C ASP A 20 -15.36 0.73 8.65
N ARG A 21 -15.11 -0.55 8.37
CA ARG A 21 -14.60 -1.50 9.38
C ARG A 21 -13.21 -1.12 9.88
N PHE A 22 -12.36 -0.60 9.02
CA PHE A 22 -11.03 -0.15 9.41
C PHE A 22 -11.12 1.10 10.29
N ILE A 23 -11.87 2.11 9.87
CA ILE A 23 -12.13 3.35 10.64
C ILE A 23 -12.73 3.03 12.01
N ALA A 24 -13.64 2.06 12.10
CA ALA A 24 -14.21 1.61 13.37
C ALA A 24 -13.14 1.10 14.35
N ARG A 25 -12.09 0.41 13.87
CA ARG A 25 -10.94 0.00 14.72
C ARG A 25 -10.15 1.18 15.26
N HIS A 26 -10.18 2.31 14.56
CA HIS A 26 -9.58 3.58 15.00
C HIS A 26 -10.59 4.48 15.73
N LYS A 27 -11.66 3.92 16.29
CA LYS A 27 -12.69 4.63 17.07
C LYS A 27 -13.37 5.76 16.29
N GLY A 28 -13.48 5.62 14.97
CA GLY A 28 -14.08 6.63 14.10
C GLY A 28 -13.10 7.70 13.59
N ASP A 29 -11.83 7.69 14.01
CA ASP A 29 -10.84 8.64 13.51
C ASP A 29 -10.33 8.24 12.11
N ALA A 30 -11.02 8.72 11.09
CA ALA A 30 -10.71 8.43 9.70
C ALA A 30 -9.34 8.98 9.26
N VAL A 31 -8.91 10.12 9.80
CA VAL A 31 -7.61 10.72 9.45
C VAL A 31 -6.46 9.89 10.02
N LYS A 32 -6.60 9.43 11.27
CA LYS A 32 -5.63 8.50 11.87
C LYS A 32 -5.55 7.19 11.11
N ALA A 33 -6.71 6.59 10.79
CA ALA A 33 -6.78 5.36 10.01
C ALA A 33 -6.06 5.52 8.65
N LEU A 34 -6.34 6.60 7.93
CA LEU A 34 -5.69 6.89 6.65
C LEU A 34 -4.16 7.02 6.79
N LYS A 35 -3.67 7.75 7.79
CA LYS A 35 -2.22 7.91 8.04
C LYS A 35 -1.53 6.56 8.27
N GLU A 36 -2.11 5.70 9.11
CA GLU A 36 -1.56 4.38 9.38
C GLU A 36 -1.54 3.48 8.13
N MET A 37 -2.60 3.54 7.31
CA MET A 37 -2.66 2.79 6.04
C MET A 37 -1.62 3.29 5.02
N ILE A 38 -1.36 4.59 4.95
CA ILE A 38 -0.29 5.16 4.11
C ILE A 38 1.08 4.64 4.55
N VAL A 39 1.36 4.66 5.85
CA VAL A 39 2.64 4.15 6.40
C VAL A 39 2.79 2.66 6.11
N LEU A 40 1.74 1.86 6.31
CA LEU A 40 1.75 0.43 6.01
C LEU A 40 2.02 0.17 4.53
N ASN A 41 1.34 0.90 3.63
CA ASN A 41 1.55 0.75 2.20
C ASN A 41 3.00 1.09 1.79
N GLY A 42 3.59 2.13 2.37
CA GLY A 42 5.00 2.45 2.15
C GLY A 42 5.94 1.31 2.57
N TYR A 43 5.75 0.79 3.78
CA TYR A 43 6.54 -0.34 4.28
C TYR A 43 6.37 -1.61 3.43
N LEU A 44 5.15 -1.91 2.97
CA LEU A 44 4.91 -3.05 2.09
C LEU A 44 5.57 -2.86 0.72
N GLN A 45 5.55 -1.64 0.19
CA GLN A 45 6.25 -1.33 -1.06
C GLN A 45 7.77 -1.53 -0.92
N GLU A 46 8.37 -1.06 0.17
CA GLU A 46 9.79 -1.29 0.47
C GLU A 46 10.13 -2.78 0.52
N GLN A 47 9.27 -3.59 1.16
CA GLN A 47 9.47 -5.04 1.19
C GLN A 47 9.31 -5.70 -0.19
N LEU A 48 8.31 -5.27 -0.98
CA LEU A 48 8.14 -5.74 -2.35
C LEU A 48 9.36 -5.41 -3.21
N ASP A 49 9.89 -4.19 -3.10
CA ASP A 49 11.07 -3.74 -3.83
C ASP A 49 12.32 -4.53 -3.41
N ALA A 50 12.49 -4.80 -2.11
CA ALA A 50 13.57 -5.63 -1.60
C ALA A 50 13.50 -7.09 -2.09
N LEU A 51 12.30 -7.64 -2.25
CA LEU A 51 12.09 -8.98 -2.81
C LEU A 51 12.26 -9.02 -4.34
N ALA A 52 11.90 -7.93 -5.03
CA ALA A 52 12.05 -7.78 -6.47
C ALA A 52 13.49 -7.48 -6.90
N ALA A 53 14.35 -7.02 -5.98
CA ALA A 53 15.77 -6.82 -6.25
C ALA A 53 16.43 -8.15 -6.67
N PRO A 54 17.12 -8.20 -7.83
CA PRO A 54 17.72 -9.43 -8.32
C PRO A 54 18.78 -9.94 -7.33
N LYS A 55 18.61 -11.18 -6.85
CA LYS A 55 19.63 -11.89 -6.07
C LYS A 55 20.82 -12.23 -6.96
N GLY A 56 21.73 -11.29 -7.16
CA GLY A 56 23.01 -11.55 -7.82
C GLY A 56 23.41 -10.48 -8.83
N GLY A 57 23.78 -9.30 -8.35
CA GLY A 57 24.50 -8.31 -9.14
C GLY A 57 25.85 -8.01 -8.50
N LYS A 58 26.81 -8.95 -8.56
CA LYS A 58 28.21 -8.57 -8.43
C LYS A 58 28.56 -7.72 -9.65
N VAL A 59 28.40 -6.42 -9.56
CA VAL A 59 29.12 -5.50 -10.44
C VAL A 59 30.40 -5.13 -9.70
N SER A 60 31.42 -5.96 -9.89
CA SER A 60 32.79 -5.56 -9.67
C SER A 60 33.07 -4.40 -10.62
N ASN A 61 33.16 -3.18 -10.09
CA ASN A 61 33.76 -2.09 -10.86
C ASN A 61 35.24 -2.00 -10.46
N ALA A 62 36.08 -2.66 -11.27
CA ALA A 62 37.49 -2.36 -11.38
C ALA A 62 37.66 -1.49 -12.62
N GLY A 63 38.24 -0.30 -12.45
CA GLY A 63 38.50 0.67 -13.50
C GLY A 63 38.86 2.02 -12.91
#